data_AF-A0A353Z099-F1
#
_entry.id   AF-A0A353Z099-F1
#
_cell.length_a   1.000
_cell.length_b   1.000
_cell.length_c   1.000
_cell.angle_alpha   90.00
_cell.angle_beta   90.00
_cell.angle_gamma   90.00
#
_symmetry.space_group_name_H-M   'P 1'
#
loop_
_entity.id
_entity.type
_entity.pdbx_description
1 polymer ?
#
loop_
_entity_poly.entity_id
_entity_poly.type
_entity_poly.pdbx_seq_one_letter_code
_entity_poly.pdbx_strand_id
1 'polypeptide(L)'
;MAKLHHVKNAKKARPEHNIEVGDEYWWWKHYGREKQCSKVRPTRKQLTTSEYLKQVYNWIDDMPNFESLSDLEAHNDNFVLELDSIADDYQGRLDSMPDHLQTTAPSAILLTNRIELLQAISSELQSFSFEREDEDLEEVIDEYREIVQRLEEG
;
A
#
# COMPACT_ATOMS: atom_id res chain seq x y z
N MET A 1 -11.83 1.37 4.23
CA MET A 1 -11.26 2.64 3.72
C MET A 1 -12.25 3.77 3.91
N ALA A 2 -11.81 5.02 4.10
CA ALA A 2 -12.75 6.14 4.22
C ALA A 2 -13.42 6.43 2.87
N LYS A 3 -14.73 6.75 2.88
CA LYS A 3 -15.43 7.17 1.67
C LYS A 3 -14.96 8.55 1.26
N LEU A 4 -14.47 8.67 0.02
CA LEU A 4 -14.08 9.93 -0.58
C LEU A 4 -15.30 10.64 -1.15
N HIS A 5 -15.43 11.92 -0.84
CA HIS A 5 -16.49 12.78 -1.36
C HIS A 5 -15.89 13.95 -2.11
N HIS A 6 -16.35 14.17 -3.34
CA HIS A 6 -15.96 15.30 -4.16
C HIS A 6 -17.05 16.38 -4.13
N VAL A 7 -16.66 17.62 -3.82
CA VAL A 7 -17.52 18.80 -3.82
C VAL A 7 -17.03 19.76 -4.90
N LYS A 8 -17.81 19.90 -5.97
CA LYS A 8 -17.47 20.74 -7.13
C LYS A 8 -17.47 22.25 -6.86
N ASN A 9 -18.20 22.68 -5.82
CA ASN A 9 -18.30 24.09 -5.47
C ASN A 9 -18.62 24.23 -3.97
N ALA A 10 -17.69 24.81 -3.23
CA ALA A 10 -17.81 25.04 -1.80
C ALA A 10 -18.82 26.16 -1.50
N LYS A 11 -19.93 25.81 -0.83
CA LYS A 11 -20.93 26.78 -0.37
C LYS A 11 -20.50 27.57 0.88
N LYS A 12 -19.47 27.12 1.58
CA LYS A 12 -18.94 27.71 2.81
C LYS A 12 -17.43 27.61 2.80
N ALA A 13 -16.74 28.68 3.16
CA ALA A 13 -15.30 28.68 3.34
C ALA A 13 -14.90 27.74 4.51
N ARG A 14 -13.73 27.12 4.37
CA ARG A 14 -13.05 26.29 5.37
C ARG A 14 -11.59 26.75 5.46
N PRO A 15 -11.32 27.86 6.18
CA PRO A 15 -9.99 28.44 6.28
C PRO A 15 -8.94 27.45 6.80
N GLU A 16 -9.34 26.53 7.69
CA GLU A 16 -8.49 25.49 8.28
C GLU A 16 -7.87 24.52 7.23
N HIS A 17 -8.49 24.45 6.05
CA HIS A 17 -8.02 23.64 4.91
C HIS A 17 -7.69 24.50 3.68
N ASN A 18 -7.56 25.83 3.86
CA ASN A 18 -7.36 26.81 2.81
C ASN A 18 -8.45 26.84 1.71
N ILE A 19 -9.67 26.35 1.96
CA ILE A 19 -10.76 26.26 0.96
C ILE A 19 -11.66 27.50 1.06
N GLU A 20 -11.84 28.20 -0.06
CA GLU A 20 -12.70 29.38 -0.15
C GLU A 20 -14.11 29.03 -0.66
N VAL A 21 -15.04 30.00 -0.65
CA VAL A 21 -16.36 29.82 -1.26
C VAL A 21 -16.18 29.78 -2.79
N GLY A 22 -16.76 28.77 -3.43
CA GLY A 22 -16.58 28.53 -4.87
C GLY A 22 -15.58 27.42 -5.21
N ASP A 23 -14.63 27.13 -4.31
CA ASP A 23 -13.56 26.16 -4.57
C ASP A 23 -14.08 24.72 -4.74
N GLU A 24 -13.41 23.98 -5.61
CA GLU A 24 -13.52 22.52 -5.71
C GLU A 24 -12.65 21.87 -4.62
N TYR A 25 -13.20 20.87 -3.92
CA TYR A 25 -12.45 20.15 -2.91
C TYR A 25 -12.95 18.73 -2.65
N TRP A 26 -12.11 17.93 -2.03
CA TRP A 26 -12.38 16.58 -1.57
C TRP A 26 -12.44 16.53 -0.06
N TRP A 27 -13.27 15.64 0.48
CA TRP A 27 -13.28 15.37 1.91
C TRP A 27 -13.52 13.90 2.23
N TRP A 28 -12.99 13.46 3.37
CA TRP A 28 -13.16 12.09 3.85
C TRP A 28 -13.25 12.03 5.38
N LYS A 29 -13.99 11.00 5.82
CA LYS A 29 -14.38 10.59 7.18
C LYS A 29 -13.71 9.31 7.69
N HIS A 30 -12.78 9.32 8.65
CA HIS A 30 -12.49 8.09 9.42
C HIS A 30 -13.35 8.00 10.68
N TYR A 31 -13.73 6.79 11.08
CA TYR A 31 -14.47 6.59 12.32
C TYR A 31 -13.67 7.14 13.52
N GLY A 32 -14.34 7.88 14.40
CA GLY A 32 -13.70 8.50 15.57
C GLY A 32 -12.73 9.65 15.28
N ARG A 33 -12.58 10.09 14.02
CA ARG A 33 -11.70 11.21 13.65
C ARG A 33 -12.48 12.39 13.05
N GLU A 34 -11.84 13.56 13.08
CA GLU A 34 -12.36 14.76 12.44
C GLU A 34 -12.37 14.63 10.91
N LYS A 35 -13.28 15.38 10.30
CA LYS A 35 -13.41 15.45 8.85
C LYS A 35 -12.16 16.09 8.26
N GLN A 36 -11.51 15.40 7.33
CA GLN A 36 -10.38 15.93 6.57
C GLN A 36 -10.87 16.50 5.25
N CYS A 37 -10.28 17.61 4.80
CA CYS A 37 -10.55 18.20 3.49
C CYS A 37 -9.24 18.51 2.76
N SER A 38 -9.25 18.46 1.44
CA SER A 38 -8.11 18.81 0.58
C SER A 38 -8.61 19.42 -0.74
N LYS A 39 -7.87 20.39 -1.28
CA LYS A 39 -8.07 20.92 -2.64
C LYS A 39 -7.53 20.01 -3.74
N VAL A 40 -6.80 18.96 -3.39
CA VAL A 40 -6.29 17.96 -4.32
C VAL A 40 -6.87 16.62 -3.92
N ARG A 41 -7.18 15.78 -4.91
CA ARG A 41 -7.65 14.41 -4.66
C ARG A 41 -6.65 13.69 -3.74
N PRO A 42 -7.08 13.16 -2.59
CA PRO A 42 -6.18 12.48 -1.68
C PRO A 42 -5.69 11.16 -2.27
N THR A 43 -4.48 10.77 -1.89
CA THR A 43 -3.87 9.48 -2.27
C THR A 43 -4.51 8.32 -1.51
N ARG A 44 -4.34 7.08 -1.98
CA ARG A 44 -4.87 5.88 -1.30
C ARG A 44 -4.35 5.78 0.14
N LYS A 45 -3.06 6.09 0.35
CA LYS A 45 -2.43 6.19 1.67
C LYS A 45 -3.12 7.17 2.62
N GLN A 46 -3.60 8.31 2.13
CA GLN A 46 -4.33 9.29 2.96
C GLN A 46 -5.75 8.83 3.34
N LEU A 47 -6.31 7.87 2.58
CA LEU A 47 -7.66 7.33 2.78
C LEU A 47 -7.72 6.09 3.67
N THR A 48 -6.57 5.62 4.15
CA THR A 48 -6.45 4.47 5.05
C THR A 48 -5.79 4.83 6.37
N THR A 49 -6.24 4.18 7.44
CA THR A 49 -5.61 4.25 8.78
C THR A 49 -4.78 3.02 9.09
N SER A 50 -4.79 2.00 8.22
CA SER A 50 -3.97 0.80 8.38
C SER A 50 -2.53 1.12 7.99
N GLU A 51 -1.59 1.03 8.92
CA GLU A 51 -0.16 1.26 8.62
C GLU A 51 0.36 0.31 7.55
N TYR A 52 -0.11 -0.94 7.55
CA TYR A 52 0.20 -1.91 6.49
C TYR A 52 -0.22 -1.38 5.10
N LEU A 53 -1.50 -1.01 4.94
CA LEU A 53 -1.97 -0.50 3.64
C LEU A 53 -1.30 0.82 3.25
N LYS A 54 -0.86 1.63 4.22
CA LYS A 54 -0.07 2.82 3.90
C LYS A 54 1.31 2.47 3.34
N GLN A 55 1.94 1.39 3.81
CA GLN A 55 3.21 0.90 3.27
C GLN A 55 2.98 0.35 1.86
N VAL A 56 2.01 -0.56 1.71
CA VAL A 56 1.63 -1.17 0.42
C VAL A 56 1.31 -0.10 -0.63
N TYR A 57 0.49 0.90 -0.30
CA TYR A 57 0.19 1.96 -1.26
C TYR A 57 1.38 2.87 -1.58
N ASN A 58 2.39 3.03 -0.70
CA ASN A 58 3.60 3.74 -1.14
C ASN A 58 4.32 2.94 -2.20
N TRP A 59 4.48 1.63 -2.00
CA TRP A 59 5.20 0.79 -2.96
C TRP A 59 4.49 0.73 -4.32
N ILE A 60 3.17 0.59 -4.31
CA ILE A 60 2.38 0.49 -5.54
C ILE A 60 2.26 1.86 -6.23
N ASP A 61 1.88 2.92 -5.49
CA ASP A 61 1.62 4.23 -6.08
C ASP A 61 2.91 4.98 -6.44
N ASP A 62 4.03 4.73 -5.73
CA ASP A 62 5.34 5.37 -5.96
C ASP A 62 6.29 4.51 -6.82
N MET A 63 5.78 3.42 -7.44
CA MET A 63 6.58 2.57 -8.32
C MET A 63 7.14 3.40 -9.50
N PRO A 64 8.47 3.41 -9.72
CA PRO A 64 9.05 4.23 -10.78
C PRO A 64 8.64 3.72 -12.16
N ASN A 65 8.70 4.59 -13.15
CA ASN A 65 8.68 4.14 -14.55
C ASN A 65 10.03 3.50 -14.86
N PHE A 66 10.03 2.20 -15.09
CA PHE A 66 11.25 1.47 -15.47
C PHE A 66 11.56 1.71 -16.94
N GLU A 67 12.81 2.05 -17.24
CA GLU A 67 13.28 2.28 -18.61
C GLU A 67 13.90 1.02 -19.22
N SER A 68 14.21 0.02 -18.39
CA SER A 68 14.79 -1.26 -18.79
C SER A 68 14.44 -2.39 -17.82
N LEU A 69 14.61 -3.64 -18.28
CA LEU A 69 14.47 -4.83 -17.42
C LEU A 69 15.50 -4.87 -16.29
N SER A 70 16.70 -4.31 -16.52
CA SER A 70 17.73 -4.22 -15.49
C SER A 70 17.33 -3.27 -14.35
N ASP A 71 16.64 -2.17 -14.67
CA ASP A 71 16.11 -1.25 -13.64
C ASP A 71 15.00 -1.92 -12.82
N LEU A 72 14.14 -2.68 -13.48
CA LEU A 72 13.08 -3.45 -12.84
C LEU A 72 13.64 -4.55 -11.93
N GLU A 73 14.64 -5.31 -12.40
CA GLU A 73 15.32 -6.34 -11.62
C GLU A 73 16.01 -5.74 -10.39
N ALA A 74 16.76 -4.64 -10.54
CA ALA A 74 17.38 -3.94 -9.42
C ALA A 74 16.35 -3.41 -8.42
N HIS A 75 15.18 -2.96 -8.89
CA HIS A 75 14.08 -2.59 -8.00
C HIS A 75 13.48 -3.81 -7.28
N ASN A 76 13.28 -4.92 -8.00
CA ASN A 76 12.78 -6.16 -7.45
C ASN A 76 13.64 -6.67 -6.30
N ASP A 77 14.96 -6.70 -6.47
CA ASP A 77 15.89 -7.15 -5.43
C ASP A 77 15.75 -6.32 -4.14
N ASN A 78 15.67 -5.00 -4.28
CA ASN A 78 15.46 -4.11 -3.14
C ASN A 78 14.07 -4.32 -2.52
N PHE A 79 13.05 -4.50 -3.35
CA PHE A 79 11.68 -4.67 -2.91
C PHE A 79 11.48 -5.98 -2.14
N VAL A 80 12.08 -7.09 -2.59
CA VAL A 80 12.10 -8.37 -1.89
C VAL A 80 12.74 -8.22 -0.50
N LEU A 81 13.87 -7.52 -0.39
CA LEU A 81 14.51 -7.25 0.90
C LEU A 81 13.61 -6.42 1.84
N GLU A 82 12.87 -5.45 1.30
CA GLU A 82 11.89 -4.68 2.08
C GLU A 82 10.72 -5.54 2.58
N LEU A 83 10.19 -6.44 1.73
CA LEU A 83 9.11 -7.36 2.11
C LEU A 83 9.54 -8.30 3.23
N ASP A 84 10.73 -8.90 3.10
CA ASP A 84 11.30 -9.80 4.10
C ASP A 84 11.54 -9.06 5.42
N SER A 85 12.10 -7.85 5.38
CA SER A 85 12.29 -7.02 6.57
C SER A 85 10.97 -6.70 7.29
N ILE A 86 9.88 -6.52 6.57
CA ILE A 86 8.57 -6.22 7.17
C ILE A 86 7.88 -7.48 7.68
N ALA A 87 8.06 -8.61 7.01
CA ALA A 87 7.63 -9.91 7.51
C ALA A 87 8.32 -10.21 8.86
N ASP A 88 9.62 -9.99 8.96
CA ASP A 88 10.39 -10.13 10.20
C ASP A 88 9.90 -9.19 11.31
N ASP A 89 9.60 -7.92 10.98
CA ASP A 89 9.01 -6.98 11.93
C ASP A 89 7.66 -7.47 12.47
N TYR A 90 6.80 -8.03 11.60
CA TYR A 90 5.52 -8.60 12.03
C TYR A 90 5.70 -9.88 12.84
N GLN A 91 6.66 -10.73 12.49
CA GLN A 91 7.02 -11.91 13.26
C GLN A 91 7.50 -11.51 14.66
N GLY A 92 8.39 -10.52 14.79
CA GLY A 92 8.84 -10.02 16.08
C GLY A 92 7.71 -9.45 16.94
N ARG A 93 6.70 -8.82 16.34
CA ARG A 93 5.48 -8.37 17.05
C ARG A 93 4.64 -9.55 17.52
N LEU A 94 4.51 -10.59 16.71
CA LEU A 94 3.79 -11.82 17.05
C LEU A 94 4.49 -12.54 18.22
N ASP A 95 5.81 -12.70 18.14
CA ASP A 95 6.63 -13.37 19.16
C ASP A 95 6.64 -12.61 20.49
N SER A 96 6.45 -11.29 20.45
CA SER A 96 6.31 -10.45 21.65
C SER A 96 4.95 -10.63 22.34
N MET A 97 3.96 -11.28 21.70
CA MET A 97 2.68 -11.59 22.32
C MET A 97 2.78 -12.82 23.23
N PRO A 98 1.99 -12.91 24.31
CA PRO A 98 1.90 -14.13 25.11
C PRO A 98 1.43 -15.34 24.27
N ASP A 99 2.03 -16.52 24.47
CA ASP A 99 1.78 -17.74 23.68
C ASP A 99 0.30 -18.08 23.47
N HIS A 100 -0.52 -17.91 24.52
CA HIS A 100 -1.96 -18.20 24.46
C HIS A 100 -2.74 -17.25 23.52
N LEU A 101 -2.21 -16.04 23.29
CA LEU A 101 -2.79 -15.05 22.38
C LEU A 101 -2.24 -15.15 20.95
N GLN A 102 -1.05 -15.73 20.76
CA GLN A 102 -0.43 -15.87 19.43
C GLN A 102 -1.27 -16.69 18.44
N THR A 103 -2.17 -17.55 18.93
CA THR A 103 -3.00 -18.42 18.08
C THR A 103 -4.49 -18.07 18.11
N THR A 104 -4.94 -17.29 19.09
CA THR A 104 -6.37 -17.05 19.34
C THR A 104 -6.78 -15.59 19.21
N ALA A 105 -5.86 -14.65 19.38
CA ALA A 105 -6.19 -13.24 19.31
C ALA A 105 -6.43 -12.81 17.85
N PRO A 106 -7.47 -12.00 17.57
CA PRO A 106 -7.70 -11.46 16.23
C PRO A 106 -6.49 -10.71 15.65
N SER A 107 -5.70 -10.05 16.50
CA SER A 107 -4.47 -9.37 16.09
C SER A 107 -3.37 -10.34 15.67
N ALA A 108 -3.27 -11.50 16.32
CA ALA A 108 -2.27 -12.50 15.98
C ALA A 108 -2.60 -13.17 14.64
N ILE A 109 -3.87 -13.57 14.44
CA ILE A 109 -4.36 -14.09 13.15
C ILE A 109 -4.09 -13.07 12.01
N LEU A 110 -4.34 -11.79 12.25
CA LEU A 110 -4.04 -10.74 11.27
C LEU A 110 -2.55 -10.63 10.96
N LEU A 111 -1.67 -10.73 11.96
CA LEU A 111 -0.21 -10.71 11.75
C LEU A 111 0.24 -11.94 10.95
N THR A 112 -0.23 -13.13 11.33
CA THR A 112 0.07 -14.39 10.62
C THR A 112 -0.34 -14.31 9.15
N ASN A 113 -1.58 -13.91 8.85
CA ASN A 113 -2.04 -13.78 7.46
C ASN A 113 -1.17 -12.81 6.64
N ARG A 114 -0.70 -11.72 7.25
CA ARG A 114 0.18 -10.75 6.57
C ARG A 114 1.57 -11.29 6.35
N ILE A 115 2.14 -11.99 7.33
CA ILE A 115 3.45 -12.65 7.19
C ILE A 115 3.38 -13.66 6.05
N GLU A 116 2.35 -14.52 6.04
CA GLU A 116 2.15 -15.52 4.98
C GLU A 116 1.99 -14.86 3.60
N LEU A 117 1.22 -13.78 3.49
CA LEU A 117 1.07 -13.04 2.24
C LEU A 117 2.39 -12.42 1.76
N LEU A 118 3.12 -11.75 2.66
CA LEU A 118 4.40 -11.11 2.35
C LEU A 118 5.44 -12.14 1.88
N GLN A 119 5.52 -13.28 2.57
CA GLN A 119 6.44 -14.37 2.21
C GLN A 119 6.06 -15.05 0.89
N ALA A 120 4.76 -15.23 0.63
CA ALA A 120 4.28 -15.78 -0.63
C ALA A 120 4.65 -14.87 -1.81
N ILE A 121 4.41 -13.56 -1.67
CA ILE A 121 4.74 -12.58 -2.71
C ILE A 121 6.25 -12.42 -2.87
N SER A 122 7.01 -12.36 -1.78
CA SER A 122 8.48 -12.33 -1.80
C SER A 122 9.04 -13.54 -2.57
N SER A 123 8.54 -14.75 -2.29
CA SER A 123 8.96 -15.97 -2.99
C SER A 123 8.62 -15.93 -4.48
N GLU A 124 7.44 -15.42 -4.84
CA GLU A 124 7.00 -15.29 -6.23
C GLU A 124 7.87 -14.30 -7.00
N LEU A 125 8.19 -13.15 -6.41
CA LEU A 125 9.06 -12.13 -6.97
C LEU A 125 10.53 -12.59 -7.10
N GLN A 126 11.03 -13.41 -6.17
CA GLN A 126 12.34 -14.04 -6.28
C GLN A 126 12.41 -15.05 -7.45
N SER A 127 11.28 -15.68 -7.77
CA SER A 127 11.17 -16.61 -8.90
C SER A 127 10.85 -15.93 -10.24
N PHE A 128 10.59 -14.62 -10.22
CA PHE A 128 10.24 -13.86 -11.41
C PHE A 128 11.42 -13.76 -12.37
N SER A 129 11.22 -14.14 -13.63
CA SER A 129 12.28 -14.13 -14.63
C SER A 129 12.31 -12.82 -15.41
N PHE A 130 13.45 -12.14 -15.39
CA PHE A 130 13.73 -10.92 -16.15
C PHE A 130 14.50 -11.18 -17.46
N GLU A 131 14.96 -12.42 -17.70
CA GLU A 131 15.69 -12.81 -18.91
C GLU A 131 14.72 -13.27 -20.01
N ARG A 132 13.90 -12.36 -20.53
CA ARG A 132 12.90 -12.67 -21.56
C ARG A 132 13.27 -11.98 -22.88
N GLU A 133 13.74 -12.76 -23.86
CA GLU A 133 14.27 -12.23 -25.13
C GLU A 133 13.20 -11.67 -26.08
N ASP A 134 11.92 -12.09 -25.93
CA ASP A 134 10.83 -11.79 -26.88
C ASP A 134 9.66 -10.98 -26.29
N GLU A 135 9.70 -10.62 -25.00
CA GLU A 135 8.61 -9.90 -24.34
C GLU A 135 8.83 -8.38 -24.31
N ASP A 136 7.74 -7.62 -24.49
CA ASP A 136 7.76 -6.18 -24.34
C ASP A 136 8.00 -5.83 -22.86
N LEU A 137 8.87 -4.86 -22.59
CA LEU A 137 9.11 -4.34 -21.24
C LEU A 137 7.80 -3.95 -20.55
N GLU A 138 6.83 -3.40 -21.30
CA GLU A 138 5.53 -3.02 -20.74
C GLU A 138 4.73 -4.24 -20.25
N GLU A 139 4.79 -5.37 -20.96
CA GLU A 139 4.13 -6.62 -20.54
C GLU A 139 4.77 -7.19 -19.25
N VAL A 140 6.11 -7.19 -19.17
CA VAL A 140 6.83 -7.65 -17.98
C VAL A 140 6.55 -6.75 -16.77
N ILE A 141 6.50 -5.44 -16.97
CA ILE A 141 6.13 -4.48 -15.92
C ILE A 141 4.70 -4.71 -15.44
N ASP A 142 3.77 -5.00 -16.34
CA ASP A 142 2.37 -5.24 -15.97
C ASP A 142 2.22 -6.55 -15.19
N GLU A 143 2.88 -7.65 -15.60
CA GLU A 143 2.92 -8.90 -14.83
C GLU A 143 3.50 -8.67 -13.44
N TYR A 144 4.62 -7.94 -13.35
CA TYR A 144 5.23 -7.55 -12.08
C TYR A 144 4.25 -6.77 -11.19
N ARG A 145 3.56 -5.78 -11.75
CA ARG A 145 2.56 -4.97 -11.03
C ARG A 145 1.39 -5.81 -10.54
N GLU A 146 0.94 -6.80 -11.29
CA GLU A 146 -0.13 -7.71 -10.87
C GLU A 146 0.28 -8.52 -9.64
N ILE A 147 1.53 -9.03 -9.60
CA ILE A 147 2.07 -9.73 -8.43
C ILE A 147 2.10 -8.79 -7.22
N VAL A 148 2.62 -7.58 -7.39
CA VAL A 148 2.74 -6.59 -6.30
C VAL A 148 1.36 -6.12 -5.81
N GLN A 149 0.37 -5.98 -6.69
CA GLN A 149 -1.00 -5.55 -6.33
C GLN A 149 -1.71 -6.53 -5.40
N ARG A 150 -1.33 -7.81 -5.38
CA ARG A 150 -1.89 -8.79 -4.44
C ARG A 150 -1.59 -8.48 -2.98
N LEU A 151 -0.62 -7.62 -2.69
CA LEU A 151 -0.39 -7.08 -1.34
C LEU A 151 -1.61 -6.30 -0.81
N GLU A 152 -2.51 -5.81 -1.67
CA GLU A 152 -3.73 -5.14 -1.23
C GLU A 152 -4.76 -6.10 -0.59
N GLU A 153 -4.56 -7.42 -0.68
CA GLU A 153 -5.50 -8.45 -0.19
C GLU A 153 -5.33 -8.79 1.31
N GLY A 154 -4.26 -8.34 1.98
CA GLY A 154 -3.92 -8.60 3.40
C GLY A 154 -4.30 -7.52 4.42
#